data_AF-A0A3D1DMZ1-F1
#
_entry.id   AF-A0A3D1DMZ1-F1
#
_cell.length_a   1.000
_cell.length_b   1.000
_cell.length_c   1.000
_cell.angle_alpha   90.00
_cell.angle_beta   90.00
_cell.angle_gamma   90.00
#
_symmetry.space_group_name_H-M   'P 1'
#
loop_
_entity.id
_entity.type
_entity.pdbx_description
1 polymer ?
#
loop_
_entity_poly.entity_id
_entity_poly.type
_entity_poly.pdbx_seq_one_letter_code
_entity_poly.pdbx_strand_id
1 'polypeptide(L)'
;MPSGREFTPTNRGSGGKKNANCSFCRKSYREVGPLVEGPDDVYICGECIELCQSILEQEHRRRGDPARLFTNVPTPREIVAHLETYVIGQEHAKKTLAVAVHNHYKRLMHCEESDDDVELEKSNIMMIGPTGCGKTLLARTLAR
;
A
#
# COMPACT_ATOMS: atom_id res chain seq x y z
N MET A 1 -25.26 -25.23 -10.31
CA MET A 1 -26.34 -25.70 -9.42
C MET A 1 -26.16 -27.21 -9.24
N PRO A 2 -26.39 -27.83 -8.07
CA PRO A 2 -27.20 -27.39 -6.92
C PRO A 2 -26.49 -27.42 -5.53
N SER A 3 -27.15 -26.76 -4.56
CA SER A 3 -27.40 -27.13 -3.15
C SER A 3 -26.24 -27.57 -2.25
N GLY A 4 -25.96 -26.94 -1.11
CA GLY A 4 -26.88 -26.44 -0.08
C GLY A 4 -26.59 -27.21 1.21
N ARG A 5 -25.70 -26.68 2.07
CA ARG A 5 -25.44 -27.25 3.40
C ARG A 5 -26.23 -26.46 4.44
N GLU A 6 -27.15 -27.17 5.07
CA GLU A 6 -28.01 -26.73 6.15
C GLU A 6 -27.18 -26.22 7.33
N PHE A 7 -27.39 -24.96 7.71
CA PHE A 7 -27.01 -24.44 9.02
C PHE A 7 -28.15 -24.74 9.99
N THR A 8 -27.88 -25.61 10.95
CA THR A 8 -28.72 -25.86 12.12
C THR A 8 -28.92 -24.57 12.93
N PRO A 9 -30.16 -24.15 13.26
CA PRO A 9 -30.36 -23.02 14.15
C PRO A 9 -30.21 -23.52 15.59
N THR A 10 -29.09 -23.20 16.23
CA THR A 10 -28.99 -23.31 17.69
C THR A 10 -29.86 -22.23 18.31
N ASN A 11 -31.11 -22.60 18.58
CA ASN A 11 -31.97 -21.88 19.50
C ASN A 11 -31.35 -21.94 20.89
N ARG A 12 -30.73 -20.82 21.32
CA ARG A 12 -30.34 -20.60 22.72
C ARG A 12 -30.96 -19.29 23.19
N GLY A 13 -32.01 -19.44 24.00
CA GLY A 13 -32.23 -18.61 25.18
C GLY A 13 -32.56 -17.14 24.94
N SER A 14 -33.86 -16.86 24.81
CA SER A 14 -34.43 -15.63 25.37
C SER A 14 -34.09 -15.56 26.86
N GLY A 15 -33.24 -14.62 27.26
CA GLY A 15 -32.69 -14.58 28.63
C GLY A 15 -31.79 -13.38 28.94
N GLY A 16 -32.28 -12.17 28.68
CA GLY A 16 -31.89 -10.96 29.43
C GLY A 16 -30.48 -10.39 29.24
N LYS A 17 -30.33 -9.42 28.33
CA LYS A 17 -29.41 -8.28 28.51
C LYS A 17 -30.12 -7.00 28.04
N LYS A 18 -31.12 -6.54 28.82
CA LYS A 18 -31.93 -5.36 28.48
C LYS A 18 -31.18 -4.01 28.53
N ASN A 19 -29.89 -4.00 28.89
CA ASN A 19 -29.09 -2.77 28.99
C ASN A 19 -27.65 -3.02 28.46
N ALA A 20 -27.49 -3.42 27.20
CA ALA A 20 -26.17 -3.35 26.56
C ALA A 20 -25.81 -1.86 26.39
N ASN A 21 -24.67 -1.47 26.96
CA ASN A 21 -24.16 -0.10 26.89
C ASN A 21 -22.89 -0.11 26.05
N CYS A 22 -22.68 0.94 25.26
CA CYS A 22 -21.44 1.10 24.50
C CYS A 22 -20.24 1.23 25.45
N SER A 23 -19.20 0.43 25.25
CA SER A 23 -17.99 0.44 26.09
C SER A 23 -17.17 1.75 25.95
N PHE A 24 -17.40 2.53 24.90
CA PHE A 24 -16.70 3.79 24.62
C PHE A 24 -17.41 5.02 25.18
N CYS A 25 -18.71 5.19 24.87
CA CYS A 25 -19.49 6.36 25.31
C CYS A 25 -20.42 6.09 26.51
N ARG A 26 -20.54 4.83 26.95
CA ARG A 26 -21.40 4.36 28.06
C ARG A 26 -22.90 4.57 27.89
N LYS A 27 -23.34 5.09 26.75
CA LYS A 27 -24.76 5.26 26.40
C LYS A 27 -25.44 3.92 26.17
N SER A 28 -26.74 3.86 26.45
CA SER A 28 -27.56 2.65 26.29
C SER A 28 -28.08 2.49 24.87
N TYR A 29 -28.49 1.28 24.48
CA TYR A 29 -29.12 0.98 23.17
C TYR A 29 -30.27 1.95 22.79
N ARG A 30 -31.00 2.50 23.76
CA ARG A 30 -32.10 3.44 23.48
C ARG A 30 -31.64 4.83 23.02
N GLU A 31 -30.43 5.23 23.40
CA GLU A 31 -29.88 6.57 23.12
C GLU A 31 -29.10 6.60 21.81
N VAL A 32 -28.41 5.51 21.46
CA VAL A 32 -27.51 5.43 20.29
C VAL A 32 -27.97 4.44 19.22
N GLY A 33 -29.05 3.71 19.47
CA GLY A 33 -29.59 2.72 18.54
C GLY A 33 -28.72 1.46 18.46
N PRO A 34 -28.50 0.90 17.26
CA PRO A 34 -27.86 -0.39 17.08
C PRO A 34 -26.42 -0.39 17.61
N LEU A 35 -26.07 -1.48 18.31
CA LEU A 35 -24.74 -1.72 18.85
C LEU A 35 -24.11 -2.92 18.12
N VAL A 36 -22.82 -2.83 17.82
CA VAL A 36 -22.02 -3.92 17.27
C VAL A 36 -21.36 -4.68 18.41
N GLU A 37 -21.51 -6.01 18.41
CA GLU A 37 -20.92 -6.90 19.41
C GLU A 37 -19.52 -7.33 18.97
N GLY A 38 -18.54 -7.19 19.87
CA GLY A 38 -17.17 -7.69 19.71
C GLY A 38 -16.91 -8.93 20.58
N PRO A 39 -15.70 -9.52 20.47
CA PRO A 39 -15.24 -10.52 21.43
C PRO A 39 -15.23 -9.94 22.86
N ASP A 40 -15.34 -10.82 23.87
CA ASP A 40 -15.28 -10.47 25.31
C ASP A 40 -16.41 -9.55 25.82
N ASP A 41 -17.64 -9.70 25.32
CA ASP A 41 -18.82 -8.90 25.74
C ASP A 41 -18.64 -7.37 25.56
N VAL A 42 -17.83 -6.94 24.58
CA VAL A 42 -17.61 -5.53 24.24
C VAL A 42 -18.65 -5.05 23.23
N TYR A 43 -19.19 -3.84 23.43
CA TYR A 43 -20.18 -3.24 22.55
C TYR A 43 -19.73 -1.86 22.06
N ILE A 44 -19.92 -1.56 20.78
CA ILE A 44 -19.63 -0.23 20.20
C ILE A 44 -20.83 0.29 19.41
N CYS A 45 -21.15 1.58 19.56
CA CYS A 45 -22.23 2.23 18.80
C CYS A 45 -21.73 2.90 17.52
N GLY A 46 -22.64 3.18 16.58
CA GLY A 46 -22.33 3.87 15.31
C GLY A 46 -21.62 5.22 15.50
N GLU A 47 -22.08 6.04 16.45
CA GLU A 47 -21.44 7.34 16.76
C GLU A 47 -19.96 7.17 17.14
N CYS A 48 -19.64 6.15 17.94
CA CYS A 48 -18.26 5.88 18.34
C CYS A 48 -17.43 5.33 17.19
N ILE A 49 -18.02 4.53 16.28
CA ILE A 49 -17.32 4.06 15.08
C ILE A 49 -16.94 5.25 14.20
N GLU A 50 -17.86 6.17 13.95
CA GLU A 50 -17.60 7.38 13.15
C GLU A 50 -16.52 8.26 13.80
N LEU A 51 -16.59 8.45 15.12
CA LEU A 51 -15.57 9.21 15.84
C LEU A 51 -14.21 8.52 15.77
N CYS A 52 -14.13 7.22 16.04
CA CYS A 52 -12.90 6.44 15.93
C CYS A 52 -12.34 6.50 14.50
N GLN A 53 -13.19 6.39 13.48
CA GLN A 53 -12.79 6.52 12.08
C GLN A 53 -12.21 7.91 11.79
N SER A 54 -12.84 8.99 12.27
CA SER A 54 -12.33 10.35 12.08
C SER A 54 -10.97 10.58 12.73
N ILE A 55 -10.75 10.00 13.92
CA ILE A 55 -9.46 10.07 14.64
C ILE A 55 -8.39 9.30 13.86
N LEU A 56 -8.71 8.11 13.37
CA LEU A 56 -7.80 7.30 12.54
C LEU A 56 -7.44 8.00 11.23
N GLU A 57 -8.42 8.60 10.54
CA GLU A 57 -8.18 9.40 9.32
C GLU A 57 -7.30 10.62 9.61
N GLN A 58 -7.50 11.29 10.75
CA GLN A 58 -6.68 12.44 11.16
C GLN A 58 -5.24 12.02 11.47
N GLU A 59 -5.05 10.90 12.16
CA GLU A 59 -3.72 10.32 12.38
C GLU A 59 -3.05 9.89 11.07
N HIS A 60 -3.81 9.30 10.14
CA HIS A 60 -3.30 8.94 8.80
C HIS A 60 -2.82 10.18 8.03
N ARG A 61 -3.58 11.29 8.09
CA ARG A 61 -3.15 12.57 7.48
C ARG A 61 -1.94 13.19 8.18
N ARG A 62 -1.84 13.08 9.51
CA ARG A 62 -0.71 13.63 10.30
C ARG A 62 0.59 12.86 10.11
N ARG A 63 0.49 11.53 10.06
CA ARG A 63 1.64 10.66 9.74
C ARG A 63 2.07 10.80 8.29
N GLY A 64 1.19 11.39 7.46
CA GLY A 64 1.25 11.21 6.02
C GLY A 64 0.92 9.75 5.73
N ASP A 65 0.02 9.52 4.78
CA ASP A 65 0.23 8.34 3.95
C ASP A 65 1.69 8.45 3.47
N PRO A 66 2.56 7.43 3.57
CA PRO A 66 3.78 7.45 2.79
C PRO A 66 3.29 7.64 1.36
N ALA A 67 3.33 8.89 0.89
CA ALA A 67 2.72 9.26 -0.36
C ALA A 67 3.45 8.40 -1.35
N ARG A 68 2.81 7.33 -1.86
CA ARG A 68 3.43 6.34 -2.73
C ARG A 68 4.23 7.12 -3.73
N LEU A 69 5.55 7.22 -3.52
CA LEU A 69 6.36 8.24 -4.19
C LEU A 69 6.32 8.00 -5.69
N PHE A 70 5.97 6.78 -6.08
CA PHE A 70 5.76 6.32 -7.44
C PHE A 70 4.52 5.43 -7.52
N THR A 71 3.33 5.98 -7.80
CA THR A 71 2.11 5.17 -8.04
C THR A 71 2.26 4.24 -9.24
N ASN A 72 3.15 4.60 -10.18
CA ASN A 72 3.48 3.80 -11.35
C ASN A 72 4.98 3.83 -11.59
N VAL A 73 5.63 2.67 -11.48
CA VAL A 73 7.03 2.50 -11.89
C VAL A 73 7.08 2.29 -13.41
N PRO A 74 7.77 3.13 -14.18
CA PRO A 74 7.82 3.00 -15.63
C PRO A 74 8.44 1.68 -16.05
N THR A 75 7.94 1.10 -17.15
CA THR A 75 8.48 -0.16 -17.65
C THR A 75 9.88 0.04 -18.24
N PRO A 76 10.76 -0.99 -18.25
CA PRO A 76 12.08 -0.86 -18.86
C PRO A 76 12.02 -0.39 -20.32
N ARG A 77 10.95 -0.73 -21.06
CA ARG A 77 10.74 -0.29 -22.44
C ARG A 77 10.47 1.21 -22.54
N GLU A 78 9.66 1.76 -21.64
CA GLU A 78 9.41 3.20 -21.56
C GLU A 78 10.68 3.98 -21.23
N ILE A 79 11.49 3.48 -20.29
CA ILE A 79 12.76 4.12 -19.92
C ILE A 79 13.73 4.13 -21.12
N VAL A 80 13.84 3.02 -21.86
CA VAL A 80 14.67 2.96 -23.08
C VAL A 80 14.16 3.93 -24.14
N ALA A 81 12.84 3.99 -24.38
CA ALA A 81 12.25 4.90 -25.35
C ALA A 81 12.52 6.38 -25.00
N HIS A 82 12.46 6.74 -23.71
CA HIS A 82 12.85 8.07 -23.25
C HIS A 82 14.34 8.34 -23.52
N LEU A 83 15.22 7.40 -23.18
CA LEU A 83 16.66 7.51 -23.43
C LEU A 83 17.01 7.61 -24.92
N GLU A 84 16.26 6.94 -25.81
CA GLU A 84 16.42 7.00 -27.26
C GLU A 84 16.22 8.41 -27.84
N THR A 85 15.37 9.22 -27.22
CA THR A 85 15.12 10.61 -27.66
C THR A 85 16.37 11.49 -27.54
N TYR A 86 17.32 11.13 -26.65
CA TYR A 86 18.51 11.94 -26.35
C TYR A 86 19.83 11.29 -26.73
N VAL A 87 19.92 9.95 -26.65
CA VAL A 87 21.15 9.20 -26.88
C VAL A 87 20.94 8.25 -28.05
N ILE A 88 21.71 8.43 -29.12
CA ILE A 88 21.63 7.58 -30.31
C ILE A 88 22.52 6.34 -30.15
N GLY A 89 21.99 5.16 -30.45
CA GLY A 89 22.69 3.87 -30.29
C GLY A 89 22.84 3.44 -28.83
N GLN A 90 23.91 2.70 -28.52
CA GLN A 90 24.21 2.20 -27.16
C GLN A 90 23.11 1.34 -26.52
N GLU A 91 22.49 0.48 -27.35
CA GLU A 91 21.39 -0.40 -26.97
C GLU A 91 21.65 -1.19 -25.68
N HIS A 92 22.87 -1.73 -25.54
CA HIS A 92 23.23 -2.51 -24.36
C HIS A 92 23.22 -1.66 -23.08
N ALA A 93 23.82 -0.46 -23.12
CA ALA A 93 23.88 0.43 -21.97
C ALA A 93 22.48 0.91 -21.55
N LYS A 94 21.63 1.29 -22.52
CA LYS A 94 20.25 1.71 -22.27
C LYS A 94 19.41 0.61 -21.62
N LYS A 95 19.50 -0.62 -22.11
CA LYS A 95 18.77 -1.77 -21.55
C LYS A 95 19.21 -2.06 -20.12
N THR A 96 20.52 -2.08 -19.86
CA THR A 96 21.07 -2.31 -18.53
C THR A 96 20.65 -1.22 -17.54
N LEU A 97 20.71 0.05 -17.95
CA LEU A 97 20.26 1.18 -17.14
C LEU A 97 18.75 1.10 -16.86
N ALA A 98 17.93 0.82 -17.88
CA ALA A 98 16.49 0.74 -17.74
C ALA A 98 16.06 -0.37 -16.76
N VAL A 99 16.67 -1.55 -16.83
CA VAL A 99 16.38 -2.65 -15.89
C VAL A 99 16.82 -2.29 -14.47
N ALA A 100 18.03 -1.73 -14.31
CA ALA A 100 18.52 -1.36 -12.99
C ALA A 100 17.66 -0.27 -12.33
N VAL A 101 17.23 0.74 -13.09
CA VAL A 101 16.37 1.83 -12.59
C VAL A 101 14.98 1.31 -12.27
N HIS A 102 14.39 0.48 -13.13
CA HIS A 102 13.10 -0.16 -12.85
C HIS A 102 13.14 -1.00 -11.57
N ASN A 103 14.17 -1.82 -11.41
CA ASN A 103 14.36 -2.63 -10.20
C ASN A 103 14.65 -1.76 -8.97
N HIS A 104 15.38 -0.66 -9.13
CA HIS A 104 15.63 0.30 -8.06
C HIS A 104 14.33 0.92 -7.55
N TYR A 105 13.44 1.37 -8.43
CA TYR A 105 12.13 1.90 -8.05
C TYR A 105 11.24 0.85 -7.40
N LYS A 106 11.22 -0.38 -7.93
CA LYS A 106 10.50 -1.49 -7.30
C LYS A 106 11.00 -1.78 -5.88
N ARG A 107 12.31 -1.77 -5.68
CA ARG A 107 12.92 -1.95 -4.36
C ARG A 107 12.50 -0.86 -3.38
N LEU A 108 12.46 0.40 -3.82
CA LEU A 108 11.98 1.51 -2.98
C LEU A 108 10.51 1.35 -2.58
N MET A 109 9.65 0.93 -3.52
CA MET A 109 8.23 0.65 -3.26
C MET A 109 8.04 -0.52 -2.29
N HIS A 110 8.80 -1.61 -2.43
CA HIS A 110 8.68 -2.78 -1.54
C HIS A 110 9.13 -2.47 -0.10
N CYS A 111 10.10 -1.56 0.09
CA CYS A 111 10.48 -1.10 1.42
C CYS A 111 9.36 -0.30 2.14
N GLU A 112 8.38 0.22 1.40
CA GLU A 112 7.23 0.96 1.97
C GLU A 112 6.03 0.04 2.29
N GLU A 113 5.89 -1.10 1.61
CA GLU A 113 4.66 -1.90 1.62
C GLU A 113 4.70 -3.20 2.46
N SER A 114 5.88 -3.73 2.85
CA SER A 114 5.94 -5.08 3.45
C SER A 114 7.05 -5.27 4.50
N ASP A 115 6.67 -5.89 5.62
CA ASP A 115 7.52 -6.51 6.67
C ASP A 115 8.03 -7.91 6.22
N ASP A 116 8.12 -8.13 4.91
CA ASP A 116 8.53 -9.42 4.33
C ASP A 116 10.06 -9.55 4.36
N ASP A 117 10.55 -10.73 4.79
CA ASP A 117 11.97 -11.14 4.89
C ASP A 117 12.73 -11.20 3.53
N VAL A 118 12.16 -10.63 2.45
CA VAL A 118 12.77 -10.66 1.12
C VAL A 118 13.76 -9.50 0.98
N GLU A 119 15.03 -9.77 1.25
CA GLU A 119 16.11 -8.81 1.04
C GLU A 119 16.37 -8.58 -0.46
N LEU A 120 16.00 -7.39 -0.96
CA LEU A 120 16.32 -6.96 -2.32
C LEU A 120 17.72 -6.32 -2.37
N GLU A 121 18.65 -6.95 -3.09
CA GLU A 121 20.01 -6.45 -3.28
C GLU A 121 20.08 -5.23 -4.21
N LYS A 122 21.01 -4.30 -3.92
CA LYS A 122 21.26 -3.12 -4.75
C LYS A 122 22.19 -3.46 -5.92
N SER A 123 21.69 -3.32 -7.16
CA SER A 123 22.52 -3.41 -8.36
C SER A 123 23.20 -2.08 -8.69
N ASN A 124 24.51 -1.97 -8.45
CA ASN A 124 25.31 -0.83 -8.90
C ASN A 124 25.75 -1.03 -10.37
N ILE A 125 25.84 0.06 -11.15
CA ILE A 125 26.28 0.02 -12.56
C ILE A 125 27.61 0.76 -12.70
N MET A 126 28.54 0.15 -13.44
CA MET A 126 29.77 0.79 -13.92
C MET A 126 29.69 0.96 -15.44
N MET A 127 29.80 2.21 -15.93
CA MET A 127 29.77 2.51 -17.36
C MET A 127 31.19 2.66 -17.92
N ILE A 128 31.57 1.79 -18.85
CA ILE A 128 32.86 1.82 -19.55
C ILE A 128 32.66 2.18 -21.02
N GLY A 129 33.50 3.07 -21.54
CA GLY A 129 33.50 3.42 -22.96
C GLY A 129 34.46 4.56 -23.30
N PRO A 130 34.75 4.78 -24.60
CA PRO A 130 35.67 5.82 -25.06
C PRO A 130 35.21 7.23 -24.71
N THR A 131 36.10 8.23 -24.84
CA THR A 131 35.74 9.63 -24.63
C THR A 131 34.66 10.07 -25.63
N GLY A 132 33.79 10.99 -25.22
CA GLY A 132 32.75 11.55 -26.11
C GLY A 132 31.57 10.63 -26.45
N CYS A 133 31.51 9.38 -25.96
CA CYS A 133 30.40 8.48 -26.30
C CYS A 133 29.07 8.79 -25.57
N GLY A 134 28.99 9.77 -24.69
CA GLY A 134 27.71 10.13 -24.06
C GLY A 134 27.37 9.39 -22.76
N LYS A 135 28.35 8.80 -22.06
CA LYS A 135 28.18 8.27 -20.68
C LYS A 135 27.56 9.29 -19.73
N THR A 136 28.08 10.53 -19.75
CA THR A 136 27.57 11.63 -18.95
C THR A 136 26.18 12.08 -19.40
N LEU A 137 25.90 11.99 -20.70
CA LEU A 137 24.59 12.34 -21.25
C LEU A 137 23.51 11.35 -20.79
N LEU A 138 23.80 10.04 -20.80
CA LEU A 138 22.91 9.01 -20.26
C LEU A 138 22.52 9.28 -18.81
N ALA A 139 23.50 9.57 -17.95
CA ALA A 139 23.26 9.88 -16.55
C ALA A 139 22.41 11.16 -16.39
N ARG A 140 22.68 12.20 -17.19
CA ARG A 140 21.94 13.47 -17.14
C ARG A 140 20.51 13.34 -17.64
N THR A 141 20.27 12.50 -18.64
CA THR A 141 18.93 12.24 -19.18
C THR A 141 18.09 11.40 -18.22
N LEU A 142 18.69 10.49 -17.46
CA LEU A 142 17.99 9.72 -16.42
C LEU A 142 17.58 10.55 -15.20
N ALA A 143 18.32 11.62 -14.92
CA ALA A 143 18.02 12.52 -13.79
C ALA A 143 17.03 13.64 -14.16
N ARG A 144 16.62 13.74 -15.42
CA ARG A 144 15.60 14.67 -15.91
C ARG A 144 14.24 13.99 -15.90
#